data_AF-A0A7Z0TP37-F1
#
_entry.id   AF-A0A7Z0TP37-F1
#
_cell.length_a   1.000
_cell.length_b   1.000
_cell.length_c   1.000
_cell.angle_alpha   90.00
_cell.angle_beta   90.00
_cell.angle_gamma   90.00
#
_symmetry.space_group_name_H-M   'P 1'
#
loop_
_entity.id
_entity.type
_entity.pdbx_description
1 polymer ?
#
loop_
_entity_poly.entity_id
_entity_poly.type
_entity_poly.pdbx_seq_one_letter_code
_entity_poly.pdbx_strand_id
1 'polypeptide(L)'
;MRQFTLVDNDVLFVANLVRNELSAVAIGAHKVDALRARLIEIAGTMDITVRRVALGGQESADSTDSVMSALRACDVIIDATADAHCFNFCAAVATESLKPLLWGEVFAGGIGGLVARVRSGHEPEPQTARNQINAWCEGHGIPALLAGFAAPYATAAGDGAALVADDAEVAIIAGHLARLATDVLIHPKESAFPVPAYAIGLRRAWIFSEPFETWPIQLAGSEPWKVEQDSASVAESLALLRELLPSAFDGQDQSSK
;
A
#
# COMPACT_ATOMS: atom_id res chain seq x y z
N MET A 1 -8.39 -10.97 12.37
CA MET A 1 -8.57 -9.51 12.30
C MET A 1 -10.06 -9.19 12.44
N ARG A 2 -10.42 -8.18 13.22
CA ARG A 2 -11.83 -7.77 13.40
C ARG A 2 -12.06 -6.27 13.21
N GLN A 3 -10.99 -5.51 12.99
CA GLN A 3 -11.03 -4.08 12.75
C GLN A 3 -10.38 -3.77 11.40
N PHE A 4 -11.06 -2.99 10.56
CA PHE A 4 -10.57 -2.58 9.26
C PHE A 4 -10.83 -1.09 9.03
N THR A 5 -9.87 -0.41 8.41
CA THR A 5 -10.06 0.91 7.80
C THR A 5 -9.96 0.73 6.29
N LEU A 6 -11.05 1.00 5.57
CA LEU A 6 -11.11 0.89 4.11
C LEU A 6 -11.01 2.30 3.51
N VAL A 7 -10.08 2.49 2.57
CA VAL A 7 -9.83 3.76 1.90
C VAL A 7 -9.84 3.54 0.39
N ASP A 8 -10.87 4.03 -0.29
CA ASP A 8 -10.99 4.07 -1.75
C ASP A 8 -12.19 4.98 -2.08
N ASN A 9 -12.11 5.76 -3.16
CA ASN A 9 -13.18 6.65 -3.61
C ASN A 9 -13.95 6.09 -4.84
N ASP A 10 -13.43 5.04 -5.45
CA ASP A 10 -14.00 4.48 -6.67
C ASP A 10 -15.41 3.93 -6.47
N VAL A 11 -16.19 4.08 -7.53
CA VAL A 11 -17.47 3.41 -7.71
C VAL A 11 -17.27 2.09 -8.45
N LEU A 12 -18.05 1.07 -8.10
CA LEU A 12 -18.04 -0.21 -8.80
C LEU A 12 -18.81 -0.10 -10.12
N PHE A 13 -18.14 -0.41 -11.23
CA PHE A 13 -18.74 -0.49 -12.56
C PHE A 13 -18.79 -1.93 -13.06
N VAL A 14 -19.60 -2.18 -14.11
CA VAL A 14 -19.73 -3.51 -14.75
C VAL A 14 -18.36 -4.10 -15.14
N ALA A 15 -17.44 -3.24 -15.62
CA ALA A 15 -16.10 -3.66 -16.01
C ALA A 15 -15.23 -4.18 -14.84
N ASN A 16 -15.62 -3.94 -13.60
CA ASN A 16 -14.92 -4.45 -12.42
C ASN A 16 -15.34 -5.88 -12.04
N LEU A 17 -16.53 -6.34 -12.45
CA LEU A 17 -17.09 -7.62 -12.00
C LEU A 17 -16.24 -8.84 -12.37
N VAL A 18 -15.48 -8.75 -13.47
CA VAL A 18 -14.59 -9.83 -13.90
C VAL A 18 -13.35 -10.00 -13.02
N ARG A 19 -13.14 -9.10 -12.03
CA ARG A 19 -11.91 -9.02 -11.24
C ARG A 19 -12.13 -8.49 -9.82
N ASN A 20 -13.34 -8.64 -9.29
CA ASN A 20 -13.71 -8.12 -7.98
C ASN A 20 -14.67 -9.08 -7.29
N GLU A 21 -14.49 -9.25 -5.98
CA GLU A 21 -15.33 -10.12 -5.14
C GLU A 21 -16.76 -9.58 -4.97
N LEU A 22 -16.98 -8.29 -5.24
CA LEU A 22 -18.30 -7.67 -5.18
C LEU A 22 -19.17 -8.12 -6.38
N SER A 23 -20.44 -8.43 -6.09
CA SER A 23 -21.38 -8.89 -7.11
C SER A 23 -22.08 -7.74 -7.85
N ALA A 24 -22.80 -8.08 -8.92
CA ALA A 24 -23.52 -7.13 -9.77
C ALA A 24 -24.52 -6.23 -9.01
N VAL A 25 -24.98 -6.65 -7.83
CA VAL A 25 -25.91 -5.86 -7.01
C VAL A 25 -25.26 -4.59 -6.45
N ALA A 26 -23.93 -4.53 -6.40
CA ALA A 26 -23.17 -3.39 -5.89
C ALA A 26 -22.78 -2.39 -6.99
N ILE A 27 -23.17 -2.60 -8.26
CA ILE A 27 -22.88 -1.65 -9.35
C ILE A 27 -23.45 -0.28 -9.00
N GLY A 28 -22.64 0.77 -9.14
CA GLY A 28 -23.00 2.15 -8.83
C GLY A 28 -22.77 2.54 -7.37
N ALA A 29 -22.41 1.61 -6.48
CA ALA A 29 -21.99 1.91 -5.11
C ALA A 29 -20.49 2.19 -5.05
N HIS A 30 -20.07 3.00 -4.08
CA HIS A 30 -18.64 3.10 -3.74
C HIS A 30 -18.13 1.74 -3.25
N LYS A 31 -16.98 1.32 -3.77
CA LYS A 31 -16.40 -0.01 -3.49
C LYS A 31 -16.23 -0.27 -2.00
N VAL A 32 -15.77 0.74 -1.25
CA VAL A 32 -15.58 0.65 0.21
C VAL A 32 -16.86 0.36 0.99
N ASP A 33 -18.00 0.92 0.59
CA ASP A 33 -19.26 0.69 1.28
C ASP A 33 -19.82 -0.70 0.98
N ALA A 34 -19.74 -1.10 -0.29
CA ALA A 34 -20.14 -2.44 -0.72
C ALA A 34 -19.26 -3.52 -0.07
N LEU A 35 -17.94 -3.28 0.03
CA LEU A 35 -17.02 -4.18 0.71
C LEU A 35 -17.30 -4.25 2.22
N ARG A 36 -17.61 -3.12 2.86
CA ARG A 36 -18.04 -3.10 4.26
C ARG A 36 -19.27 -3.98 4.47
N ALA A 37 -20.31 -3.81 3.65
CA ALA A 37 -21.52 -4.63 3.74
C ALA A 37 -21.20 -6.12 3.59
N ARG A 38 -20.38 -6.48 2.60
CA ARG A 38 -19.95 -7.85 2.35
C ARG A 38 -19.17 -8.46 3.51
N LEU A 39 -18.25 -7.72 4.11
CA LEU A 39 -17.47 -8.17 5.26
C LEU A 39 -18.36 -8.42 6.50
N ILE A 40 -19.36 -7.55 6.72
CA ILE A 40 -20.36 -7.73 7.78
C ILE A 40 -21.21 -8.98 7.53
N GLU A 41 -21.60 -9.27 6.28
CA GLU A 41 -22.30 -10.52 5.96
C GLU A 41 -21.47 -11.78 6.26
N ILE A 42 -20.15 -11.72 6.01
CA ILE A 42 -19.25 -12.86 6.19
C ILE A 42 -19.03 -13.17 7.68
N ALA A 43 -18.78 -12.16 8.50
CA ALA A 43 -18.29 -12.35 9.87
C ALA A 43 -19.18 -11.75 10.97
N GLY A 44 -20.27 -11.05 10.59
CA GLY A 44 -21.25 -10.42 11.49
C GLY A 44 -20.68 -9.24 12.27
N THR A 45 -19.84 -9.53 13.26
CA THR A 45 -19.23 -8.56 14.16
C THR A 45 -17.85 -8.15 13.67
N MET A 46 -17.81 -7.11 12.83
CA MET A 46 -16.58 -6.42 12.40
C MET A 46 -16.70 -4.92 12.64
N ASP A 47 -15.63 -4.31 13.15
CA ASP A 47 -15.49 -2.87 13.24
C ASP A 47 -14.85 -2.35 11.94
N ILE A 48 -15.62 -1.65 11.12
CA ILE A 48 -15.17 -1.22 9.79
C ILE A 48 -15.39 0.27 9.65
N THR A 49 -14.29 1.02 9.56
CA THR A 49 -14.27 2.43 9.21
C THR A 49 -14.08 2.58 7.71
N VAL A 50 -14.89 3.44 7.08
CA VAL A 50 -14.82 3.72 5.64
C VAL A 50 -14.40 5.17 5.41
N ARG A 51 -13.45 5.38 4.50
CA ARG A 51 -13.00 6.68 4.02
C ARG A 51 -13.11 6.71 2.49
N ARG A 52 -14.01 7.54 1.95
CA ARG A 52 -14.18 7.74 0.51
C ARG A 52 -13.25 8.86 0.05
N VAL A 53 -11.97 8.55 -0.08
CA VAL A 53 -10.92 9.53 -0.37
C VAL A 53 -10.04 8.97 -1.47
N ALA A 54 -9.78 9.77 -2.51
CA ALA A 54 -8.80 9.43 -3.51
C ALA A 54 -7.41 9.71 -2.94
N LEU A 55 -6.83 8.72 -2.26
CA LEU A 55 -5.48 8.85 -1.70
C LEU A 55 -4.49 9.18 -2.84
N GLY A 56 -3.67 10.22 -2.68
CA GLY A 56 -2.81 10.70 -3.76
C GLY A 56 -3.48 11.56 -4.84
N GLY A 57 -4.80 11.74 -4.77
CA GLY A 57 -5.56 12.68 -5.61
C GLY A 57 -5.56 14.11 -5.06
N GLN A 58 -6.31 14.99 -5.74
CA GLN A 58 -6.57 16.34 -5.24
C GLN A 58 -7.66 16.29 -4.18
N GLU A 59 -7.24 16.18 -2.92
CA GLU A 59 -8.09 16.13 -1.75
C GLU A 59 -7.84 17.35 -0.85
N SER A 60 -8.82 17.73 -0.03
CA SER A 60 -8.59 18.74 1.00
C SER A 60 -7.54 18.26 2.02
N ALA A 61 -6.83 19.21 2.63
CA ALA A 61 -5.83 18.91 3.66
C ALA A 61 -6.44 18.12 4.83
N ASP A 62 -7.59 18.56 5.34
CA ASP A 62 -8.31 17.91 6.44
C ASP A 62 -8.72 16.45 6.10
N SER A 63 -9.15 16.21 4.87
CA SER A 63 -9.52 14.86 4.40
C SER A 63 -8.31 13.94 4.38
N THR A 64 -7.20 14.43 3.83
CA THR A 64 -5.92 13.71 3.78
C THR A 64 -5.42 13.42 5.18
N ASP A 65 -5.37 14.41 6.06
CA ASP A 65 -4.90 14.26 7.45
C ASP A 65 -5.75 13.26 8.25
N SER A 66 -7.07 13.24 8.02
CA SER A 66 -7.94 12.25 8.65
C SER A 66 -7.64 10.82 8.18
N VAL A 67 -7.28 10.61 6.92
CA VAL A 67 -6.88 9.29 6.40
C VAL A 67 -5.52 8.90 6.96
N MET A 68 -4.54 9.80 6.92
CA MET A 68 -3.19 9.57 7.44
C MET A 68 -3.25 9.19 8.93
N SER A 69 -4.05 9.89 9.72
CA SER A 69 -4.27 9.58 11.14
C SER A 69 -4.90 8.19 11.35
N ALA A 70 -5.84 7.79 10.49
CA ALA A 70 -6.44 6.45 10.57
C ALA A 70 -5.41 5.36 10.21
N LEU A 71 -4.57 5.58 9.20
CA LEU A 71 -3.49 4.66 8.82
C LEU A 71 -2.44 4.52 9.93
N ARG A 72 -2.04 5.62 10.59
CA ARG A 72 -1.11 5.60 11.73
C ARG A 72 -1.63 4.75 12.91
N ALA A 73 -2.95 4.69 13.08
CA ALA A 73 -3.57 3.92 14.15
C ALA A 73 -3.62 2.41 13.86
N CYS A 74 -3.44 1.98 12.61
CA CYS A 74 -3.46 0.58 12.24
C CYS A 74 -2.23 -0.18 12.74
N ASP A 75 -2.36 -1.50 12.91
CA ASP A 75 -1.23 -2.39 13.20
C ASP A 75 -0.41 -2.73 11.94
N VAL A 76 -1.06 -2.66 10.78
CA VAL A 76 -0.48 -2.96 9.47
C VAL A 76 -1.17 -2.11 8.41
N ILE A 77 -0.40 -1.66 7.42
CA ILE A 77 -0.90 -0.93 6.24
C ILE A 77 -0.80 -1.86 5.04
N ILE A 78 -1.86 -1.94 4.23
CA ILE A 78 -1.91 -2.74 3.01
C ILE A 78 -2.27 -1.83 1.85
N ASP A 79 -1.36 -1.70 0.88
CA ASP A 79 -1.60 -1.02 -0.39
C ASP A 79 -1.94 -2.04 -1.48
N ALA A 80 -3.18 -2.00 -1.97
CA ALA A 80 -3.67 -2.81 -3.07
C ALA A 80 -4.16 -1.94 -4.25
N THR A 81 -3.62 -0.72 -4.38
CA THR A 81 -4.06 0.25 -5.38
C THR A 81 -3.31 0.12 -6.71
N ALA A 82 -2.09 -0.44 -6.68
CA ALA A 82 -1.14 -0.39 -7.79
C ALA A 82 -0.86 1.04 -8.31
N ASP A 83 -1.10 2.06 -7.47
CA ASP A 83 -0.90 3.47 -7.79
C ASP A 83 0.33 4.01 -7.06
N ALA A 84 1.23 4.67 -7.80
CA ALA A 84 2.48 5.14 -7.23
C ALA A 84 2.30 6.28 -6.22
N HIS A 85 1.28 7.12 -6.39
CA HIS A 85 0.97 8.18 -5.44
C HIS A 85 0.40 7.59 -4.15
N CYS A 86 -0.58 6.69 -4.23
CA CYS A 86 -1.11 5.96 -3.07
C CYS A 86 0.01 5.28 -2.27
N PHE A 87 0.90 4.56 -2.96
CA PHE A 87 2.05 3.92 -2.33
C PHE A 87 2.91 4.92 -1.57
N ASN A 88 3.17 6.10 -2.14
CA ASN A 88 4.01 7.11 -1.50
C ASN A 88 3.39 7.64 -0.20
N PHE A 89 2.07 7.82 -0.15
CA PHE A 89 1.36 8.20 1.08
C PHE A 89 1.44 7.06 2.13
N CYS A 90 1.14 5.82 1.73
CA CYS A 90 1.26 4.66 2.62
C CYS A 90 2.68 4.48 3.15
N ALA A 91 3.69 4.67 2.31
CA ALA A 91 5.11 4.62 2.64
C ALA A 91 5.49 5.69 3.66
N ALA A 92 5.07 6.94 3.45
CA ALA A 92 5.32 8.04 4.39
C ALA A 92 4.73 7.74 5.77
N VAL A 93 3.46 7.33 5.83
CA VAL A 93 2.82 6.96 7.09
C VAL A 93 3.54 5.79 7.75
N ALA A 94 3.85 4.73 7.00
CA ALA A 94 4.53 3.55 7.50
C ALA A 94 5.87 3.91 8.15
N THR A 95 6.69 4.73 7.48
CA THR A 95 7.98 5.20 7.99
C THR A 95 7.81 6.04 9.27
N GLU A 96 6.92 7.04 9.25
CA GLU A 96 6.69 7.94 10.39
C GLU A 96 6.15 7.22 11.64
N SER A 97 5.28 6.23 11.43
CA SER A 97 4.61 5.50 12.52
C SER A 97 5.22 4.14 12.83
N LEU A 98 6.32 3.79 12.15
CA LEU A 98 7.03 2.51 12.25
C LEU A 98 6.10 1.30 12.05
N LYS A 99 5.09 1.45 11.20
CA LYS A 99 4.10 0.41 10.92
C LYS A 99 4.55 -0.43 9.73
N PRO A 100 4.38 -1.77 9.79
CA PRO A 100 4.58 -2.62 8.63
C PRO A 100 3.72 -2.16 7.45
N LEU A 101 4.33 -2.12 6.27
CA LEU A 101 3.65 -1.88 5.01
C LEU A 101 3.74 -3.14 4.14
N LEU A 102 2.61 -3.55 3.60
CA LEU A 102 2.53 -4.59 2.59
C LEU A 102 1.87 -4.04 1.34
N TRP A 103 2.26 -4.56 0.20
CA TRP A 103 1.60 -4.23 -1.06
C TRP A 103 1.58 -5.43 -1.98
N GLY A 104 0.56 -5.45 -2.83
CA GLY A 104 0.40 -6.47 -3.85
C GLY A 104 -0.11 -5.87 -5.14
N GLU A 105 0.39 -6.41 -6.25
CA GLU A 105 0.08 -5.93 -7.58
C GLU A 105 -0.16 -7.12 -8.50
N VAL A 106 -1.20 -7.03 -9.33
CA VAL A 106 -1.46 -8.01 -10.38
C VAL A 106 -0.91 -7.45 -11.68
N PHE A 107 -0.07 -8.22 -12.36
CA PHE A 107 0.50 -7.80 -13.63
C PHE A 107 -0.55 -7.82 -14.74
N ALA A 108 -0.45 -6.85 -15.63
CA ALA A 108 -1.39 -6.70 -16.73
C ALA A 108 -1.50 -8.00 -17.56
N GLY A 109 -2.72 -8.35 -17.96
CA GLY A 109 -3.02 -9.60 -18.65
C GLY A 109 -3.07 -10.86 -17.78
N GLY A 110 -2.99 -10.72 -16.46
CA GLY A 110 -3.08 -11.87 -15.53
C GLY A 110 -1.88 -12.79 -15.65
N ILE A 111 -0.72 -12.26 -16.06
CA ILE A 111 0.48 -13.07 -16.26
C ILE A 111 1.12 -13.51 -14.93
N GLY A 112 0.83 -12.78 -13.86
CA GLY A 112 1.43 -12.96 -12.55
C GLY A 112 1.10 -11.81 -11.62
N GLY A 113 1.85 -11.70 -10.54
CA GLY A 113 1.82 -10.56 -9.64
C GLY A 113 3.04 -10.46 -8.76
N LEU A 114 3.11 -9.36 -8.03
CA LEU A 114 4.11 -9.08 -7.00
C LEU A 114 3.39 -9.02 -5.65
N VAL A 115 3.99 -9.61 -4.63
CA VAL A 115 3.63 -9.33 -3.23
C VAL A 115 4.89 -8.98 -2.45
N ALA A 116 4.80 -7.99 -1.59
CA ALA A 116 5.93 -7.55 -0.79
C ALA A 116 5.49 -7.00 0.56
N ARG A 117 6.43 -7.02 1.50
CA ARG A 117 6.30 -6.43 2.83
C ARG A 117 7.58 -5.73 3.25
N VAL A 118 7.45 -4.76 4.14
CA VAL A 118 8.56 -4.13 4.84
C VAL A 118 8.20 -3.86 6.29
N ARG A 119 9.16 -4.07 7.20
CA ARG A 119 9.05 -3.80 8.63
C ARG A 119 10.32 -3.12 9.11
N SER A 120 10.14 -2.11 9.95
CA SER A 120 11.25 -1.43 10.61
C SER A 120 12.13 -2.42 11.38
N GLY A 121 13.45 -2.34 11.18
CA GLY A 121 14.42 -3.21 11.85
C GLY A 121 14.59 -4.59 11.22
N HIS A 122 13.92 -4.87 10.10
CA HIS A 122 14.02 -6.15 9.39
C HIS A 122 14.24 -5.97 7.88
N GLU A 123 13.53 -5.01 7.29
CA GLU A 123 13.58 -4.68 5.87
C GLU A 123 13.88 -3.18 5.69
N PRO A 124 14.36 -2.74 4.50
CA PRO A 124 14.66 -1.33 4.28
C PRO A 124 13.36 -0.49 4.31
N GLU A 125 13.53 0.83 4.36
CA GLU A 125 12.41 1.76 4.27
C GLU A 125 11.58 1.51 2.98
N PRO A 126 10.25 1.74 3.03
CA PRO A 126 9.34 1.43 1.92
C PRO A 126 9.80 1.91 0.52
N GLN A 127 10.30 3.14 0.41
CA GLN A 127 10.76 3.69 -0.87
C GLN A 127 12.03 2.99 -1.37
N THR A 128 12.97 2.72 -0.46
CA THR A 128 14.19 1.96 -0.75
C THR A 128 13.86 0.54 -1.18
N ALA A 129 12.92 -0.13 -0.50
CA ALA A 129 12.43 -1.45 -0.89
C ALA A 129 11.82 -1.45 -2.30
N ARG A 130 10.91 -0.50 -2.60
CA ARG A 130 10.29 -0.38 -3.92
C ARG A 130 11.33 -0.15 -5.03
N ASN A 131 12.34 0.68 -4.76
CA ASN A 131 13.43 0.93 -5.69
C ASN A 131 14.30 -0.33 -5.92
N GLN A 132 14.56 -1.12 -4.89
CA GLN A 132 15.27 -2.39 -5.04
C GLN A 132 14.47 -3.42 -5.86
N ILE A 133 13.15 -3.48 -5.67
CA ILE A 133 12.28 -4.35 -6.50
C ILE A 133 12.27 -3.86 -7.96
N ASN A 134 12.18 -2.55 -8.19
CA ASN A 134 12.29 -1.97 -9.53
C ASN A 134 13.62 -2.36 -10.20
N ALA A 135 14.74 -2.17 -9.49
CA ALA A 135 16.06 -2.54 -9.99
C ALA A 135 16.20 -4.06 -10.21
N TRP A 136 15.58 -4.88 -9.37
CA TRP A 136 15.50 -6.32 -9.57
C TRP A 136 14.76 -6.66 -10.87
N CYS A 137 13.61 -6.04 -11.13
CA CYS A 137 12.88 -6.20 -12.39
C CYS A 137 13.73 -5.80 -13.61
N GLU A 138 14.35 -4.61 -13.56
CA GLU A 138 15.23 -4.10 -14.62
C GLU A 138 16.43 -5.03 -14.88
N GLY A 139 17.04 -5.55 -13.82
CA GLY A 139 18.18 -6.47 -13.90
C GLY A 139 17.85 -7.81 -14.57
N HIS A 140 16.58 -8.21 -14.61
CA HIS A 140 16.11 -9.39 -15.34
C HIS A 140 15.79 -9.08 -16.81
N GLY A 141 16.19 -7.90 -17.30
CA GLY A 141 16.08 -7.50 -18.70
C GLY A 141 14.68 -7.07 -19.08
N ILE A 142 13.87 -6.63 -18.12
CA ILE A 142 12.49 -6.25 -18.38
C ILE A 142 12.15 -4.91 -17.70
N PRO A 143 11.49 -3.96 -18.40
CA PRO A 143 11.05 -2.73 -17.78
C PRO A 143 10.16 -3.05 -16.59
N ALA A 144 10.36 -2.35 -15.47
CA ALA A 144 9.48 -2.47 -14.33
C ALA A 144 8.02 -2.27 -14.79
N LEU A 145 7.18 -3.29 -14.59
CA LEU A 145 5.74 -3.23 -14.89
C LEU A 145 5.05 -2.05 -14.15
N LEU A 146 5.72 -1.54 -13.11
CA LEU A 146 5.34 -0.48 -12.19
C LEU A 146 5.16 0.92 -12.80
N ALA A 147 5.53 1.16 -14.07
CA ALA A 147 5.59 2.52 -14.62
C ALA A 147 4.65 2.84 -15.80
N GLY A 148 3.85 1.91 -16.31
CA GLY A 148 2.88 2.30 -17.33
C GLY A 148 2.33 1.19 -18.19
N PHE A 149 1.09 0.81 -17.90
CA PHE A 149 0.18 0.35 -18.93
C PHE A 149 -1.08 1.20 -18.84
N ALA A 150 -1.47 1.81 -19.96
CA ALA A 150 -2.62 2.72 -20.09
C ALA A 150 -3.97 2.08 -19.66
N ALA A 151 -3.98 0.79 -19.36
CA ALA A 151 -4.97 0.12 -18.54
C ALA A 151 -4.23 -0.89 -17.63
N PRO A 152 -4.28 -0.76 -16.29
CA PRO A 152 -3.51 -1.57 -15.32
C PRO A 152 -3.69 -3.10 -15.43
N TYR A 153 -4.63 -3.56 -16.26
CA TYR A 153 -4.95 -4.97 -16.44
C TYR A 153 -4.86 -5.44 -17.88
N ALA A 154 -4.59 -4.59 -18.88
CA ALA A 154 -4.60 -4.99 -20.28
C ALA A 154 -3.18 -5.14 -20.85
N THR A 155 -2.88 -6.28 -21.47
CA THR A 155 -1.73 -6.42 -22.38
C THR A 155 -2.20 -6.84 -23.76
N ALA A 156 -1.54 -6.34 -24.81
CA ALA A 156 -1.83 -6.79 -26.17
C ALA A 156 -1.26 -8.20 -26.36
N ALA A 157 -2.11 -9.20 -26.60
CA ALA A 157 -1.65 -10.47 -27.14
C ALA A 157 -1.26 -10.29 -28.62
N GLY A 158 -0.31 -11.09 -29.10
CA GLY A 158 0.11 -11.12 -30.51
C GLY A 158 -0.98 -11.48 -31.52
N ASP A 159 -2.21 -11.77 -31.07
CA ASP A 159 -3.38 -12.12 -31.90
C ASP A 159 -4.58 -11.16 -31.71
N GLY A 160 -4.34 -9.96 -31.18
CA GLY A 160 -5.34 -8.88 -31.15
C GLY A 160 -6.37 -8.94 -30.01
N ALA A 161 -6.40 -10.00 -29.19
CA ALA A 161 -7.18 -10.02 -27.95
C ALA A 161 -6.38 -9.37 -26.80
N ALA A 162 -6.97 -8.38 -26.12
CA ALA A 162 -6.39 -7.85 -24.88
C ALA A 162 -6.48 -8.94 -23.81
N LEU A 163 -5.34 -9.39 -23.28
CA LEU A 163 -5.34 -10.22 -22.08
C LEU A 163 -5.73 -9.31 -20.91
N VAL A 164 -6.72 -9.73 -20.14
CA VAL A 164 -7.17 -9.04 -18.93
C VAL A 164 -7.06 -10.01 -17.77
N ALA A 165 -6.50 -9.56 -16.64
CA ALA A 165 -6.51 -10.34 -15.40
C ALA A 165 -7.94 -10.48 -14.89
N ASP A 166 -8.37 -11.71 -14.61
CA ASP A 166 -9.69 -12.00 -14.07
C ASP A 166 -9.66 -12.24 -12.55
N ASP A 167 -10.78 -12.69 -12.00
CA ASP A 167 -11.00 -12.92 -10.58
C ASP A 167 -10.08 -14.00 -10.02
N ALA A 168 -9.75 -15.04 -10.80
CA ALA A 168 -8.84 -16.08 -10.36
C ALA A 168 -7.42 -15.52 -10.13
N GLU A 169 -6.90 -14.73 -11.07
CA GLU A 169 -5.57 -14.14 -10.91
C GLU A 169 -5.52 -13.14 -9.74
N VAL A 170 -6.55 -12.28 -9.61
CA VAL A 170 -6.63 -11.33 -8.49
C VAL A 170 -6.76 -12.06 -7.16
N ALA A 171 -7.59 -13.11 -7.07
CA ALA A 171 -7.79 -13.87 -5.85
C ALA A 171 -6.51 -14.59 -5.39
N ILE A 172 -5.70 -15.12 -6.32
CA ILE A 172 -4.42 -15.77 -5.98
C ILE A 172 -3.46 -14.76 -5.35
N ILE A 173 -3.24 -13.62 -5.99
CA ILE A 173 -2.32 -12.58 -5.48
C ILE A 173 -2.83 -12.00 -4.17
N ALA A 174 -4.13 -11.71 -4.06
CA ALA A 174 -4.75 -11.26 -2.81
C ALA A 174 -4.59 -12.29 -1.69
N GLY A 175 -4.71 -13.58 -1.99
CA GLY A 175 -4.47 -14.67 -1.05
C GLY A 175 -3.04 -14.70 -0.52
N HIS A 176 -2.04 -14.55 -1.41
CA HIS A 176 -0.63 -14.45 -1.02
C HIS A 176 -0.36 -13.22 -0.14
N LEU A 177 -0.90 -12.06 -0.51
CA LEU A 177 -0.79 -10.83 0.28
C LEU A 177 -1.43 -10.97 1.66
N ALA A 178 -2.62 -11.56 1.75
CA ALA A 178 -3.31 -11.84 3.00
C ALA A 178 -2.51 -12.78 3.92
N ARG A 179 -1.79 -13.76 3.33
CA ARG A 179 -0.89 -14.65 4.07
C ARG A 179 0.32 -13.90 4.63
N LEU A 180 0.95 -13.00 3.87
CA LEU A 180 2.02 -12.14 4.38
C LEU A 180 1.51 -11.22 5.50
N ALA A 181 0.35 -10.59 5.32
CA ALA A 181 -0.22 -9.70 6.33
C ALA A 181 -0.53 -10.45 7.63
N THR A 182 -1.10 -11.65 7.51
CA THR A 182 -1.39 -12.51 8.67
C THR A 182 -0.11 -12.94 9.38
N ASP A 183 0.94 -13.29 8.65
CA ASP A 183 2.24 -13.65 9.24
C ASP A 183 2.87 -12.48 10.00
N VAL A 184 2.83 -11.27 9.44
CA VAL A 184 3.31 -10.05 10.13
C VAL A 184 2.53 -9.79 11.43
N LEU A 185 1.21 -10.00 11.42
CA LEU A 185 0.37 -9.79 12.61
C LEU A 185 0.57 -10.85 13.69
N ILE A 186 0.83 -12.11 13.32
CA ILE A 186 1.01 -13.21 14.27
C ILE A 186 2.46 -13.29 14.77
N HIS A 187 3.43 -13.02 13.89
CA HIS A 187 4.86 -13.12 14.15
C HIS A 187 5.57 -11.79 13.84
N PRO A 188 5.33 -10.70 14.57
CA PRO A 188 5.86 -9.38 14.21
C PRO A 188 7.40 -9.32 14.11
N LYS A 189 8.11 -10.12 14.92
CA LYS A 189 9.58 -10.16 14.99
C LYS A 189 10.23 -11.28 14.16
N GLU A 190 9.43 -12.24 13.72
CA GLU A 190 9.89 -13.41 12.97
C GLU A 190 9.12 -13.46 11.65
N SER A 191 9.34 -14.48 10.83
CA SER A 191 8.59 -14.61 9.57
C SER A 191 8.64 -16.05 9.12
N ALA A 192 7.48 -16.61 8.78
CA ALA A 192 7.44 -17.88 8.07
C ALA A 192 7.94 -17.76 6.62
N PHE A 193 7.99 -16.52 6.09
CA PHE A 193 8.49 -16.21 4.76
C PHE A 193 9.98 -15.85 4.83
N PRO A 194 10.87 -16.60 4.14
CA PRO A 194 12.31 -16.38 4.20
C PRO A 194 12.78 -15.08 3.53
N VAL A 195 12.00 -14.57 2.56
CA VAL A 195 12.28 -13.28 1.91
C VAL A 195 11.05 -12.37 1.98
N PRO A 196 11.23 -11.04 1.90
CA PRO A 196 10.13 -10.10 2.09
C PRO A 196 9.30 -9.85 0.83
N ALA A 197 9.76 -10.27 -0.36
CA ALA A 197 9.06 -10.02 -1.61
C ALA A 197 9.15 -11.22 -2.57
N TYR A 198 8.12 -11.38 -3.39
CA TYR A 198 7.98 -12.48 -4.35
C TYR A 198 7.31 -12.00 -5.64
N ALA A 199 7.89 -12.33 -6.78
CA ALA A 199 7.19 -12.29 -8.07
C ALA A 199 6.63 -13.69 -8.37
N ILE A 200 5.33 -13.76 -8.63
CA ILE A 200 4.56 -15.01 -8.74
C ILE A 200 3.97 -15.10 -10.15
N GLY A 201 4.33 -16.14 -10.89
CA GLY A 201 3.90 -16.40 -12.25
C GLY A 201 2.62 -17.22 -12.29
N LEU A 202 1.67 -16.78 -13.10
CA LEU A 202 0.38 -17.47 -13.31
C LEU A 202 0.25 -17.99 -14.75
N ARG A 203 1.00 -17.41 -15.69
CA ARG A 203 1.04 -17.80 -17.10
C ARG A 203 2.46 -17.65 -17.63
N ARG A 204 2.78 -18.36 -18.72
CA ARG A 204 4.07 -18.19 -19.42
C ARG A 204 4.11 -16.85 -20.16
N ALA A 205 4.73 -15.86 -19.54
CA ALA A 205 4.99 -14.53 -20.09
C ALA A 205 5.98 -13.78 -19.18
N TRP A 206 6.57 -12.70 -19.68
CA TRP A 206 7.53 -11.88 -18.91
C TRP A 206 8.76 -12.71 -18.48
N ILE A 207 9.13 -12.73 -17.20
CA ILE A 207 10.18 -13.63 -16.66
C ILE A 207 9.71 -15.08 -16.51
N PHE A 208 8.39 -15.32 -16.50
CA PHE A 208 7.84 -16.63 -16.14
C PHE A 208 7.82 -17.54 -17.36
N SER A 209 8.54 -18.65 -17.24
CA SER A 209 8.59 -19.74 -18.20
C SER A 209 7.39 -20.69 -18.08
N GLU A 210 6.77 -20.76 -16.90
CA GLU A 210 5.60 -21.60 -16.61
C GLU A 210 4.70 -21.02 -15.50
N PRO A 211 3.41 -21.44 -15.42
CA PRO A 211 2.57 -21.16 -14.26
C PRO A 211 3.18 -21.70 -12.96
N PHE A 212 2.87 -21.04 -11.84
CA PHE A 212 3.36 -21.36 -10.48
C PHE A 212 4.84 -21.07 -10.23
N GLU A 213 5.56 -20.57 -11.23
CA GLU A 213 6.94 -20.14 -11.07
C GLU A 213 7.02 -18.94 -10.11
N THR A 214 7.79 -19.06 -9.03
CA THR A 214 7.91 -18.02 -8.00
C THR A 214 9.36 -17.61 -7.83
N TRP A 215 9.61 -16.32 -7.97
CA TRP A 215 10.92 -15.71 -7.82
C TRP A 215 11.01 -14.97 -6.49
N PRO A 216 11.82 -15.44 -5.53
CA PRO A 216 12.06 -14.71 -4.29
C PRO A 216 12.92 -13.47 -4.56
N ILE A 217 12.55 -12.33 -3.96
CA ILE A 217 13.26 -11.07 -4.09
C ILE A 217 13.79 -10.69 -2.71
N GLN A 218 15.10 -10.83 -2.52
CA GLN A 218 15.77 -10.40 -1.30
C GLN A 218 15.94 -8.88 -1.31
N LEU A 219 15.55 -8.24 -0.22
CA LEU A 219 15.79 -6.82 0.01
C LEU A 219 16.97 -6.64 0.96
N ALA A 220 17.80 -5.64 0.70
CA ALA A 220 18.96 -5.25 1.50
C ALA A 220 18.63 -4.04 2.37
N GLY A 221 19.14 -4.04 3.61
CA GLY A 221 18.84 -3.04 4.64
C GLY A 221 17.90 -3.62 5.68
N SER A 222 18.26 -3.49 6.94
CA SER A 222 17.48 -4.02 8.07
C SER A 222 17.61 -3.13 9.30
N GLU A 223 18.16 -1.94 9.14
CA GLU A 223 18.26 -0.96 10.20
C GLU A 223 16.84 -0.47 10.56
N PRO A 224 16.55 -0.21 11.84
CA PRO A 224 15.34 0.46 12.24
C PRO A 224 15.19 1.77 11.47
N TRP A 225 14.01 1.99 10.88
CA TRP A 225 13.70 3.22 10.19
C TRP A 225 13.79 4.38 11.16
N LYS A 226 14.32 5.51 10.71
CA LYS A 226 14.41 6.69 11.55
C LYS A 226 13.09 7.43 11.42
N VAL A 227 12.42 7.67 12.55
CA VAL A 227 11.43 8.74 12.59
C VAL A 227 12.24 10.03 12.46
N GLU A 228 12.03 10.80 11.39
CA GLU A 228 12.55 12.16 11.30
C GLU A 228 11.96 12.99 12.44
N GLN A 229 12.63 12.96 13.59
CA GLN A 229 12.56 14.04 14.56
C GLN A 229 13.66 14.99 14.18
N ASP A 230 13.37 15.86 13.22
CA ASP A 230 14.31 16.89 12.85
C ASP A 230 14.33 17.93 13.97
N SER A 231 15.22 17.72 14.95
CA SER A 231 15.43 18.65 16.06
C SER A 231 15.90 20.02 15.55
N ALA A 232 16.49 20.08 14.36
CA ALA A 232 16.79 21.30 13.63
C ALA A 232 15.50 22.00 13.16
N SER A 233 14.56 21.29 12.52
CA SER A 233 13.23 21.82 12.14
C SER A 233 12.44 22.37 13.32
N VAL A 234 12.49 21.73 14.49
CA VAL A 234 11.81 22.24 15.70
C VAL A 234 12.46 23.54 16.18
N ALA A 235 13.79 23.61 16.19
CA ALA A 235 14.52 24.82 16.58
C ALA A 235 14.35 25.98 15.58
N GLU A 236 14.35 25.68 14.27
CA GLU A 236 14.11 26.66 13.20
C GLU A 236 12.66 27.13 13.18
N SER A 237 11.69 26.24 13.41
CA SER A 237 10.28 26.60 13.53
C SER A 237 10.00 27.44 14.79
N LEU A 238 10.68 27.14 15.91
CA LEU A 238 10.64 27.96 17.13
C LEU A 238 11.30 29.33 16.92
N ALA A 239 12.40 29.39 16.17
CA ALA A 239 13.06 30.65 15.82
C ALA A 239 12.15 31.51 14.92
N LEU A 240 11.52 30.90 13.91
CA LEU A 240 10.59 31.56 13.01
C LEU A 240 9.32 32.03 13.73
N LEU A 241 8.77 31.23 14.66
CA LEU A 241 7.63 31.62 15.50
C LEU A 241 7.96 32.79 16.42
N ARG A 242 9.19 32.86 16.97
CA ARG A 242 9.66 34.01 17.76
C ARG A 242 9.83 35.27 16.92
N GLU A 243 10.21 35.12 15.66
CA GLU A 243 10.34 36.25 14.72
C GLU A 243 8.96 36.79 14.28
N LEU A 244 8.00 35.90 14.04
CA LEU A 244 6.65 36.27 13.57
C LEU A 244 5.70 36.73 14.69
N LEU A 245 5.92 36.29 15.94
CA LEU A 245 5.07 36.62 17.09
C LEU A 245 5.92 37.02 18.32
N PRO A 246 6.68 38.13 18.26
CA PRO A 246 7.58 38.53 19.34
C PRO A 246 6.86 38.75 20.68
N SER A 247 5.66 39.34 20.65
CA SER A 247 4.87 39.63 21.86
C SER A 247 4.25 38.41 22.54
N ALA A 248 4.26 37.22 21.90
CA ALA A 248 3.77 35.99 22.51
C ALA A 248 4.75 35.41 23.54
N PHE A 249 6.01 35.86 23.52
CA PHE A 249 7.10 35.35 24.37
C PHE A 249 7.61 36.37 25.39
N ASP A 250 7.20 37.64 25.31
CA ASP A 250 7.60 38.73 26.22
C ASP A 250 6.97 38.65 27.63
N GLY A 251 6.15 37.63 27.90
CA GLY A 251 5.41 37.47 29.17
C GLY A 251 6.11 36.69 30.29
N GLN A 252 7.29 36.12 30.07
CA GLN A 252 7.96 35.27 31.09
C GLN A 252 9.28 35.83 31.65
N ASP A 253 9.65 37.07 31.33
CA ASP A 253 10.90 37.67 31.82
C ASP A 253 10.69 38.91 32.72
N GLN A 254 9.65 38.90 33.55
CA GLN A 254 9.54 39.81 34.70
C GLN A 254 9.64 39.06 36.03
N SER A 255 10.89 38.96 36.47
CA SER A 255 11.41 38.87 37.84
C SER A 255 10.38 38.97 38.99
N SER A 256 10.31 37.93 39.82
CA SER A 256 9.98 38.09 41.24
C SER A 256 11.30 38.18 42.02
N LYS A 257 11.62 39.39 42.48
CA LYS A 257 12.52 39.62 43.62
C LYS A 257 11.76 39.37 44.93
#